data_AF-A0A3D2U877-F1
#
_entry.id   AF-A0A3D2U877-F1
#
_cell.length_a   1.000
_cell.length_b   1.000
_cell.length_c   1.000
_cell.angle_alpha   90.00
_cell.angle_beta   90.00
_cell.angle_gamma   90.00
#
_symmetry.space_group_name_H-M   'P 1'
#
loop_
_entity.id
_entity.type
_entity.pdbx_description
1 polymer ?
#
loop_
_entity_poly.entity_id
_entity_poly.type
_entity_poly.pdbx_seq_one_letter_code
_entity_poly.pdbx_strand_id
1 'polypeptide(L)'
;MKKWLALISVLIPLGLASVSGPAAPSGPQFATGYVFQDSNGNQKLDAGEKTLARVRVSNGREIVTTDKHGQYRLPVTDDTTLFVIKPRGWRTPIDDHMLPRFYYIHKPDGSPASKYPGVKPTGPLPDSVDFPLYPQREPDTFKALLFGDPQPRDQKEID
;
A
#
# COMPACT_ATOMS: atom_id res chain seq x y z
N MET A 1 -24.58 7.30 -76.29
CA MET A 1 -24.08 8.23 -75.25
C MET A 1 -23.13 7.45 -74.34
N LYS A 2 -21.81 7.58 -74.54
CA LYS A 2 -20.77 6.82 -73.83
C LYS A 2 -20.53 7.44 -72.45
N LYS A 3 -20.64 6.64 -71.37
CA LYS A 3 -20.26 7.03 -70.01
C LYS A 3 -18.77 6.72 -69.81
N TRP A 4 -17.96 7.72 -69.47
CA TRP A 4 -16.58 7.54 -69.01
C TRP A 4 -16.58 7.41 -67.47
N LEU A 5 -16.00 6.33 -66.95
CA LEU A 5 -15.58 6.27 -65.54
C LEU A 5 -14.10 6.67 -65.49
N ALA A 6 -13.80 7.77 -64.79
CA ALA A 6 -12.44 8.12 -64.41
C ALA A 6 -12.08 7.37 -63.12
N LEU A 7 -11.04 6.54 -63.16
CA LEU A 7 -10.43 5.94 -61.98
C LEU A 7 -9.48 6.97 -61.34
N ILE A 8 -9.82 7.43 -60.15
CA ILE A 8 -8.92 8.21 -59.29
C ILE A 8 -8.10 7.23 -58.47
N SER A 9 -6.81 7.13 -58.79
CA SER A 9 -5.80 6.46 -57.97
C SER A 9 -5.47 7.36 -56.77
N VAL A 10 -5.74 6.87 -55.56
CA VAL A 10 -5.33 7.52 -54.30
C VAL A 10 -4.10 6.79 -53.78
N LEU A 11 -2.95 7.46 -53.82
CA LEU A 11 -1.71 7.01 -53.20
C LEU A 11 -1.76 7.39 -51.71
N ILE A 12 -1.81 6.41 -50.81
CA ILE A 12 -1.76 6.65 -49.35
C ILE A 12 -0.29 6.56 -48.91
N PRO A 13 0.31 7.61 -48.33
CA PRO A 13 1.66 7.52 -47.80
C PRO A 13 1.65 6.70 -46.50
N LEU A 14 2.45 5.64 -46.48
CA LEU A 14 2.66 4.77 -45.33
C LEU A 14 3.52 5.50 -44.29
N GLY A 15 2.87 6.25 -43.39
CA GLY A 15 3.54 6.81 -42.22
C GLY A 15 3.91 5.69 -41.25
N LEU A 16 5.22 5.50 -41.00
CA LEU A 16 5.69 4.69 -39.88
C LEU A 16 5.31 5.39 -38.57
N ALA A 17 4.13 5.06 -38.05
CA ALA A 17 3.80 5.33 -36.67
C ALA A 17 4.63 4.39 -35.80
N SER A 18 5.56 4.94 -35.03
CA SER A 18 6.22 4.22 -33.94
C SER A 18 5.15 3.81 -32.93
N VAL A 19 4.62 2.60 -33.06
CA VAL A 19 3.80 1.99 -32.02
C VAL A 19 4.74 1.73 -30.86
N SER A 20 4.73 2.62 -29.87
CA SER A 20 5.23 2.30 -28.53
C SER A 20 4.38 1.15 -28.02
N GLY A 21 4.87 -0.08 -28.19
CA GLY A 21 4.28 -1.25 -27.57
C GLY A 21 4.28 -1.09 -26.04
N PRO A 22 3.40 -1.81 -25.32
CA PRO A 22 3.42 -1.81 -23.87
C PRO A 22 4.85 -2.12 -23.41
N ALA A 23 5.37 -1.27 -22.52
CA ALA A 23 6.65 -1.49 -21.88
C ALA A 23 6.68 -2.93 -21.35
N ALA A 24 7.81 -3.63 -21.57
CA ALA A 24 8.06 -4.93 -20.97
C ALA A 24 7.77 -4.88 -19.46
N PRO A 25 7.29 -5.98 -18.84
CA PRO A 25 6.93 -5.99 -17.43
C PRO A 25 8.08 -5.41 -16.61
N SER A 26 7.79 -4.32 -15.88
CA SER A 26 8.68 -3.81 -14.86
C SER A 26 9.02 -4.98 -13.94
N GLY A 27 10.32 -5.20 -13.70
CA GLY A 27 10.77 -6.21 -12.74
C GLY A 27 10.07 -6.06 -11.39
N PRO A 28 10.21 -7.04 -10.48
CA PRO A 28 9.52 -7.02 -9.20
C PRO A 28 9.67 -5.66 -8.52
N GLN A 29 8.54 -5.02 -8.22
CA GLN A 29 8.50 -3.75 -7.52
C GLN A 29 8.78 -4.01 -6.04
N PHE A 30 9.47 -3.07 -5.39
CA PHE A 30 9.78 -3.18 -3.97
C PHE A 30 9.30 -1.95 -3.24
N ALA A 31 8.63 -2.17 -2.12
CA ALA A 31 8.40 -1.12 -1.14
C ALA A 31 9.60 -1.04 -0.20
N THR A 32 10.02 0.20 0.04
CA THR A 32 11.02 0.56 1.02
C THR A 32 10.41 1.52 2.03
N GLY A 33 10.98 1.55 3.22
CA GLY A 33 10.66 2.57 4.20
C GLY A 33 11.35 2.34 5.52
N TYR A 34 10.96 3.14 6.50
CA TYR A 34 11.58 3.18 7.81
C TYR A 34 10.59 2.82 8.90
N VAL A 35 11.09 2.16 9.94
CA VAL A 35 10.40 2.12 11.23
C VAL A 35 11.12 3.10 12.15
N PHE A 36 10.39 4.00 12.80
CA PHE A 36 10.97 5.06 13.60
C PHE A 36 10.13 5.41 14.82
N GLN A 37 10.76 6.06 15.79
CA GLN A 37 10.10 6.67 16.93
C GLN A 37 9.60 8.05 16.54
N ASP A 38 8.29 8.17 16.30
CA ASP A 38 7.64 9.46 16.07
C ASP A 38 7.52 10.18 17.42
N SER A 39 8.37 11.19 17.60
CA SER A 39 8.52 11.90 18.87
C SER A 39 7.60 13.13 18.97
N ASN A 40 7.08 13.61 17.83
CA ASN A 40 6.23 14.79 17.79
C ASN A 40 4.76 14.48 17.45
N GLY A 41 4.44 13.24 17.08
CA GLY A 41 3.09 12.77 16.80
C GLY A 41 2.55 13.09 15.41
N ASN A 42 3.41 13.51 14.47
CA ASN A 42 2.97 13.93 13.14
C ASN A 42 2.96 12.79 12.10
N GLN A 43 3.39 11.59 12.47
CA GLN A 43 3.44 10.38 11.66
C GLN A 43 4.34 10.48 10.42
N LYS A 44 5.30 11.40 10.42
CA LYS A 44 6.31 11.57 9.37
C LYS A 44 7.68 11.44 9.99
N LEU A 45 8.61 10.81 9.26
CA LEU A 45 9.99 10.74 9.72
C LEU A 45 10.64 12.12 9.58
N ASP A 46 10.87 12.78 10.71
CA ASP A 46 11.53 14.09 10.76
C ASP A 46 13.03 14.00 11.06
N ALA A 47 13.75 15.08 10.72
CA ALA A 47 15.16 15.19 11.05
C ALA A 47 15.39 15.13 12.56
N GLY A 48 16.25 14.20 12.99
CA GLY A 48 16.59 14.00 14.40
C GLY A 48 15.74 12.94 15.10
N GLU A 49 14.70 12.41 14.45
CA GLU A 49 13.94 11.30 14.99
C GLU A 49 14.71 9.98 14.91
N LYS A 50 14.48 9.13 15.90
CA LYS A 50 15.22 7.88 16.06
C LYS A 50 14.61 6.80 15.19
N THR A 51 15.37 6.30 14.22
CA THR A 51 14.99 5.08 13.48
C THR A 51 15.22 3.82 14.32
N LEU A 52 14.46 2.77 14.04
CA LEU A 52 14.37 1.57 14.88
C LEU A 52 14.85 0.35 14.12
N ALA A 53 16.03 -0.13 14.49
CA ALA A 53 16.57 -1.40 14.01
C ALA A 53 15.84 -2.59 14.63
N ARG A 54 15.92 -3.75 13.95
CA ARG A 54 15.42 -5.05 14.43
C ARG A 54 13.89 -5.12 14.63
N VAL A 55 13.13 -4.25 13.97
CA VAL A 55 11.67 -4.33 13.92
C VAL A 55 11.24 -5.16 12.71
N ARG A 56 10.25 -6.04 12.88
CA ARG A 56 9.77 -6.90 11.80
C ARG A 56 8.69 -6.20 10.98
N VAL A 57 8.75 -6.33 9.66
CA VAL A 57 7.78 -5.81 8.69
C VAL A 57 7.39 -6.94 7.73
N SER A 58 6.13 -7.02 7.34
CA SER A 58 5.62 -8.08 6.47
C SER A 58 4.73 -7.55 5.35
N ASN A 59 4.70 -8.29 4.25
CA ASN A 59 3.73 -8.13 3.16
C ASN A 59 2.66 -9.25 3.15
N GLY A 60 2.54 -10.01 4.24
CA GLY A 60 1.66 -11.18 4.36
C GLY A 60 2.23 -12.49 3.78
N ARG A 61 3.37 -12.45 3.09
CA ARG A 61 4.07 -13.63 2.55
C ARG A 61 5.46 -13.79 3.15
N GLU A 62 6.19 -12.69 3.23
CA GLU A 62 7.55 -12.59 3.74
C GLU A 62 7.59 -11.70 4.97
N ILE A 63 8.58 -11.94 5.83
CA ILE A 63 8.89 -11.10 6.97
C ILE A 63 10.35 -10.68 6.85
N VAL A 64 10.61 -9.38 6.81
CA VAL A 64 11.95 -8.80 6.90
C VAL A 64 12.13 -8.10 8.23
N THR A 65 13.38 -7.85 8.59
CA THR A 65 13.76 -7.14 9.81
C THR A 65 14.48 -5.86 9.42
N THR A 66 14.11 -4.74 10.04
CA THR A 66 14.76 -3.46 9.77
C THR A 66 16.25 -3.52 10.09
N ASP A 67 17.05 -2.88 9.25
CA ASP A 67 18.49 -2.84 9.38
C ASP A 67 18.96 -1.88 10.50
N LYS A 68 20.27 -1.65 10.61
CA LYS A 68 20.85 -0.74 11.62
C LYS A 68 20.39 0.72 11.47
N HIS A 69 19.86 1.10 10.31
CA HIS A 69 19.32 2.42 10.02
C HIS A 69 17.78 2.46 10.13
N GLY A 70 17.15 1.35 10.53
CA GLY A 70 15.70 1.23 10.63
C GLY A 70 14.99 1.04 9.29
N GLN A 71 15.73 0.80 8.20
CA GLN A 71 15.19 0.61 6.86
C GLN A 71 14.72 -0.84 6.64
N TYR A 72 13.67 -1.02 5.85
CA TYR A 72 13.26 -2.31 5.33
C TYR A 72 13.04 -2.25 3.81
N ARG A 73 13.00 -3.43 3.18
CA ARG A 73 12.65 -3.61 1.78
C ARG A 73 11.86 -4.89 1.58
N LEU A 74 10.70 -4.82 0.95
CA LEU A 74 9.83 -5.97 0.66
C LEU A 74 9.34 -5.95 -0.79
N PRO A 75 9.24 -7.09 -1.47
CA PRO A 75 8.60 -7.16 -2.77
C PRO A 75 7.10 -6.86 -2.63
N VAL A 76 6.54 -6.18 -3.62
CA VAL A 76 5.12 -5.82 -3.70
C VAL A 76 4.56 -6.08 -5.09
N THR A 77 3.25 -6.32 -5.14
CA THR A 77 2.42 -6.33 -6.35
C THR A 77 1.34 -5.27 -6.20
N ASP A 78 0.52 -5.07 -7.25
CA ASP A 78 -0.64 -4.17 -7.23
C ASP A 78 -1.78 -4.59 -6.28
N ASP A 79 -1.56 -5.63 -5.47
CA ASP A 79 -2.45 -6.06 -4.40
C ASP A 79 -1.62 -6.59 -3.22
N THR A 80 -1.03 -5.67 -2.46
CA THR A 80 -0.17 -6.01 -1.32
C THR A 80 -0.53 -5.16 -0.11
N THR A 81 -0.64 -5.78 1.07
CA THR A 81 -0.74 -5.04 2.35
C THR A 81 0.58 -5.16 3.08
N LEU A 82 1.25 -4.03 3.31
CA LEU A 82 2.46 -3.92 4.12
C LEU A 82 2.08 -3.61 5.55
N PHE A 83 2.70 -4.24 6.54
CA PHE A 83 2.41 -3.95 7.94
C PHE A 83 3.60 -4.18 8.87
N VAL A 84 3.69 -3.36 9.90
CA VAL A 84 4.70 -3.49 10.96
C VAL A 84 4.22 -4.48 12.02
N ILE A 85 5.11 -5.39 12.43
CA ILE A 85 4.86 -6.28 13.56
C ILE A 85 5.31 -5.55 14.82
N LYS A 86 4.33 -4.93 15.49
CA LYS A 86 4.51 -4.12 16.69
C LYS A 86 5.38 -4.84 17.74
N PRO A 87 6.58 -4.34 18.07
CA PRO A 87 7.40 -4.90 19.14
C PRO A 87 6.82 -4.59 20.53
N ARG A 88 7.28 -5.34 21.54
CA ARG A 88 6.99 -5.03 22.95
C ARG A 88 7.57 -3.67 23.34
N GLY A 89 6.84 -2.91 24.15
CA GLY A 89 7.27 -1.58 24.62
C GLY A 89 6.91 -0.46 23.66
N TRP A 90 6.14 -0.75 22.61
CA TRP A 90 5.76 0.18 21.55
C TRP A 90 4.28 0.06 21.22
N ARG A 91 3.70 1.17 20.76
CA ARG A 91 2.38 1.25 20.12
C ARG A 91 2.51 1.86 18.73
N THR A 92 1.56 1.54 17.87
CA THR A 92 1.35 2.22 16.58
C THR A 92 0.52 3.49 16.79
N PRO A 93 0.37 4.35 15.78
CA PRO A 93 -0.67 5.37 15.79
C PRO A 93 -2.04 4.72 15.98
N ILE A 94 -2.94 5.49 16.55
CA ILE A 94 -4.36 5.18 16.65
C ILE A 94 -5.12 6.36 16.04
N ASP A 95 -6.27 6.10 15.43
CA ASP A 95 -7.16 7.17 14.97
C ASP A 95 -8.13 7.62 16.06
N ASP A 96 -9.01 8.55 15.71
CA ASP A 96 -10.06 9.09 16.59
C ASP A 96 -11.08 8.04 17.06
N HIS A 97 -11.07 6.84 16.46
CA HIS A 97 -11.89 5.69 16.83
C HIS A 97 -11.10 4.63 17.62
N MET A 98 -9.88 4.94 18.07
CA MET A 98 -8.99 4.02 18.78
C MET A 98 -8.55 2.81 17.93
N LEU A 99 -8.61 2.92 16.59
CA LEU A 99 -8.17 1.87 15.69
C LEU A 99 -6.67 2.00 15.37
N PRO A 100 -5.86 0.95 15.61
CA PRO A 100 -4.44 0.94 15.28
C PRO A 100 -4.17 1.15 13.78
N ARG A 101 -3.26 2.06 13.45
CA ARG A 101 -2.77 2.32 12.09
C ARG A 101 -1.37 1.75 11.92
N PHE A 102 -1.30 0.47 11.55
CA PHE A 102 -0.05 -0.31 11.49
C PHE A 102 0.24 -0.90 10.11
N TYR A 103 -0.54 -0.53 9.09
CA TYR A 103 -0.45 -1.10 7.75
C TYR A 103 -0.66 -0.03 6.67
N TYR A 104 -0.16 -0.33 5.48
CA TYR A 104 -0.38 0.39 4.23
C TYR A 104 -0.89 -0.59 3.19
N ILE A 105 -1.96 -0.23 2.46
CA ILE A 105 -2.46 -1.03 1.35
C ILE A 105 -1.87 -0.44 0.07
N HIS A 106 -1.13 -1.26 -0.67
CA HIS A 106 -0.73 -0.98 -2.03
C HIS A 106 -1.72 -1.66 -2.98
N LYS A 107 -2.66 -0.85 -3.50
CA LYS A 107 -3.65 -1.29 -4.48
C LYS A 107 -3.94 -0.15 -5.46
N PRO A 108 -3.03 0.11 -6.43
CA PRO A 108 -3.06 1.30 -7.27
C PRO A 108 -4.40 1.54 -7.95
N ASP A 109 -5.01 0.48 -8.49
CA ASP A 109 -6.29 0.53 -9.21
C ASP A 109 -7.51 0.31 -8.31
N GLY A 110 -7.30 0.08 -7.01
CA GLY A 110 -8.35 -0.23 -6.05
C GLY A 110 -8.96 -1.63 -6.23
N SER A 111 -10.04 -1.90 -5.50
CA SER A 111 -10.81 -3.13 -5.61
C SER A 111 -11.65 -3.16 -6.89
N PRO A 112 -11.82 -4.35 -7.52
CA PRO A 112 -12.80 -4.53 -8.58
C PRO A 112 -14.20 -4.08 -8.14
N ALA A 113 -15.01 -3.66 -9.11
CA ALA A 113 -16.39 -3.28 -8.84
C ALA A 113 -17.17 -4.47 -8.25
N SER A 114 -17.87 -4.21 -7.15
CA SER A 114 -18.69 -5.20 -6.44
C SER A 114 -19.94 -4.52 -5.86
N LYS A 115 -20.90 -5.31 -5.37
CA LYS A 115 -22.10 -4.78 -4.70
C LYS A 115 -21.76 -3.86 -3.52
N TYR A 116 -20.69 -4.17 -2.79
CA TYR A 116 -20.20 -3.38 -1.66
C TYR A 116 -18.86 -2.72 -2.01
N PRO A 117 -18.60 -1.50 -1.51
CA PRO A 117 -17.35 -0.81 -1.80
C PRO A 117 -16.16 -1.56 -1.20
N GLY A 118 -15.12 -1.76 -2.02
CA GLY A 118 -13.83 -2.26 -1.56
C GLY A 118 -12.85 -1.14 -1.26
N VAL A 119 -11.56 -1.44 -1.40
CA VAL A 119 -10.47 -0.47 -1.24
C VAL A 119 -10.51 0.51 -2.43
N LYS A 120 -10.53 1.81 -2.15
CA LYS A 120 -10.40 2.85 -3.18
C LYS A 120 -9.00 2.78 -3.81
N PRO A 121 -8.83 3.24 -5.07
CA PRO A 121 -7.50 3.38 -5.68
C PRO A 121 -6.52 4.07 -4.75
N THR A 122 -5.40 3.41 -4.45
CA THR A 122 -4.37 3.97 -3.54
C THR A 122 -3.37 4.85 -4.28
N GLY A 123 -3.40 4.82 -5.63
CA GLY A 123 -2.38 5.45 -6.46
C GLY A 123 -1.09 4.63 -6.55
N PRO A 124 -0.07 5.15 -7.25
CA PRO A 124 1.22 4.49 -7.38
C PRO A 124 1.88 4.25 -6.01
N LEU A 125 2.83 3.32 -5.95
CA LEU A 125 3.62 3.12 -4.73
C LEU A 125 4.37 4.42 -4.38
N PRO A 126 4.28 4.92 -3.14
CA PRO A 126 5.05 6.07 -2.72
C PRO A 126 6.55 5.74 -2.63
N ASP A 127 7.38 6.78 -2.63
CA ASP A 127 8.84 6.64 -2.47
C ASP A 127 9.23 5.93 -1.15
N SER A 128 8.43 6.11 -0.10
CA SER A 128 8.60 5.47 1.20
C SER A 128 7.27 5.08 1.81
N VAL A 129 7.22 3.90 2.42
CA VAL A 129 6.12 3.45 3.29
C VAL A 129 6.68 3.34 4.70
N ASP A 130 6.44 4.36 5.51
CA ASP A 130 7.05 4.44 6.85
C ASP A 130 6.06 4.00 7.94
N PHE A 131 6.60 3.42 9.01
CA PHE A 131 5.85 2.97 10.18
C PHE A 131 6.32 3.71 11.43
N PRO A 132 5.62 4.80 11.83
CA PRO A 132 5.86 5.46 13.10
C PRO A 132 5.45 4.54 14.27
N LEU A 133 6.24 4.56 15.34
CA LEU A 133 5.94 3.90 16.61
C LEU A 133 6.14 4.88 17.77
N TYR A 134 5.39 4.67 18.84
CA TYR A 134 5.50 5.44 20.07
C TYR A 134 5.86 4.52 21.24
N PRO A 135 6.77 4.92 22.13
CA PRO A 135 7.05 4.16 23.34
C PRO A 135 5.77 3.97 24.15
N GLN A 136 5.50 2.74 24.58
CA GLN A 136 4.36 2.40 25.42
C GLN A 136 4.77 1.36 26.45
N ARG A 137 4.59 1.68 27.73
CA ARG A 137 4.80 0.70 28.80
C ARG A 137 3.68 -0.34 28.73
N GLU A 138 4.06 -1.61 28.67
CA GLU A 138 3.13 -2.73 28.58
C GLU A 138 3.27 -3.63 29.81
N PRO A 139 2.17 -3.96 30.51
CA PRO A 139 2.20 -4.86 31.66
C PRO A 139 2.46 -6.30 31.20
N ASP A 140 3.04 -7.13 32.09
CA ASP A 140 3.21 -8.57 31.85
C ASP A 140 1.90 -9.36 31.93
N THR A 141 0.87 -8.76 32.53
CA THR A 141 -0.47 -9.33 32.65
C THR A 141 -1.48 -8.39 32.00
N PHE A 142 -2.31 -8.93 31.12
CA PHE A 142 -3.35 -8.17 30.42
C PHE A 142 -4.67 -8.95 30.44
N LYS A 143 -5.76 -8.22 30.23
CA LYS A 143 -7.10 -8.80 30.02
C LYS A 143 -7.43 -8.68 28.54
N ALA A 144 -8.06 -9.70 27.99
CA ALA A 144 -8.55 -9.71 26.63
C ALA A 144 -10.08 -9.84 26.62
N LEU A 145 -10.72 -9.10 25.71
CA LEU A 145 -12.10 -9.32 25.32
C LEU A 145 -12.07 -10.06 23.98
N LEU A 146 -12.74 -11.20 23.89
CA LEU A 146 -12.80 -12.00 22.67
C LEU A 146 -14.23 -12.00 22.14
N PHE A 147 -14.41 -11.43 20.96
CA PHE A 147 -15.68 -11.42 20.23
C PHE A 147 -15.60 -12.45 19.11
N GLY A 148 -16.64 -13.28 18.96
CA GLY A 148 -16.72 -14.30 17.93
C GLY A 148 -17.66 -13.88 16.81
N ASP A 149 -17.13 -13.82 15.59
CA ASP A 149 -17.84 -13.67 14.32
C ASP A 149 -18.97 -12.61 14.24
N PRO A 150 -18.72 -11.33 14.61
CA PRO A 150 -19.64 -10.27 14.25
C PRO A 150 -19.59 -10.03 12.74
N GLN A 151 -20.55 -10.57 11.98
CA GLN A 151 -20.67 -10.41 10.52
C GLN A 151 -21.91 -9.60 10.12
N PRO A 152 -22.13 -8.37 10.64
CA PRO A 152 -23.20 -7.53 10.14
C PRO A 152 -22.89 -7.12 8.70
N ARG A 153 -23.86 -7.29 7.80
CA ARG A 153 -23.69 -6.97 6.37
C ARG A 153 -23.84 -5.48 6.08
N ASP A 154 -24.69 -4.82 6.85
CA ASP A 154 -24.99 -3.39 6.74
C ASP A 154 -25.49 -2.83 8.08
N GLN A 155 -25.74 -1.51 8.13
CA GLN A 155 -26.15 -0.81 9.34
C GLN A 155 -27.47 -1.33 9.94
N LYS A 156 -28.36 -1.91 9.12
CA LYS A 156 -29.66 -2.42 9.61
C LYS A 156 -29.52 -3.61 10.54
N GLU A 157 -28.38 -4.29 10.53
CA GLU A 157 -28.09 -5.44 11.41
C GLU A 157 -27.39 -5.02 12.71
N ILE A 158 -27.10 -3.72 12.85
CA ILE A 158 -26.40 -3.13 14.00
C ILE A 158 -27.37 -2.29 14.85
N ASP A 159 -28.38 -1.66 14.22
CA ASP A 159 -29.43 -0.85 14.86
C ASP A 159 -30.53 -1.71 15.53
#